data_AF-A0A7C7ZIH6-F1
#
_entry.id   AF-A0A7C7ZIH6-F1
#
_cell.length_a   1.000
_cell.length_b   1.000
_cell.length_c   1.000
_cell.angle_alpha   90.00
_cell.angle_beta   90.00
_cell.angle_gamma   90.00
#
_symmetry.space_group_name_H-M   'P 1'
#
loop_
_entity.id
_entity.type
_entity.pdbx_description
1 polymer ?
#
loop_
_entity_poly.entity_id
_entity_poly.type
_entity_poly.pdbx_seq_one_letter_code
_entity_poly.pdbx_strand_id
1 'polypeptide(L)'
;MKFVVLGDLHLDSRESETFDRARADVRAETPQALVCLGDLGCGSHSGTRESFEDARAYLASFETDWGTILGNHDLERVETFATDQAAVACYCDVFGLAAPYRTIELGDALGVLLSSTGFRDNRGYKHEVSIDDAQFAWLRATLEANRNRPIFVFSHAPPLGSQLRVLQYPHLRGGNAWLNQSNAPGRFAALLADHPQVRLWFSGHNHLAQHYEDSSSLVGQCLFVHTGVIGSASRDGAHHSRIVTWDEPIGPSSGCLRIDTLDHGARRVTPSLSFDLVKNELDRATEAYNEPETTFFAAPKLAALAEEFELLRLDTSAFAVHRDMLVEYDTQLNDPVGVVEGWMGRSRATIKGKNVVVKSWLGSREISPNADGYYFQVPARNPRILNELREAINRRFGR
;
A
#
# COMPACT_ATOMS: atom_id res chain seq x y z
N MET A 1 9.97 20.74 10.39
CA MET A 1 10.17 20.08 9.08
C MET A 1 8.92 20.15 8.20
N LYS A 2 9.03 20.38 6.87
CA LYS A 2 7.95 20.16 5.89
C LYS A 2 8.41 19.19 4.79
N PHE A 3 7.64 18.15 4.50
CA PHE A 3 7.91 17.24 3.39
C PHE A 3 6.65 16.89 2.59
N VAL A 4 6.83 16.40 1.37
CA VAL A 4 5.74 15.98 0.49
C VAL A 4 5.83 14.49 0.21
N VAL A 5 4.68 13.81 0.21
CA VAL A 5 4.57 12.41 -0.20
C VAL A 5 3.81 12.36 -1.52
N LEU A 6 4.47 11.85 -2.56
CA LEU A 6 3.87 11.52 -3.85
C LEU A 6 3.47 10.05 -3.79
N GLY A 7 2.24 9.71 -4.20
CA GLY A 7 1.82 8.32 -4.30
C GLY A 7 2.40 7.64 -5.54
N ASP A 8 1.60 6.78 -6.15
CA ASP A 8 1.93 6.03 -7.36
C ASP A 8 2.28 7.02 -8.48
N LEU A 9 3.54 7.04 -8.92
CA LEU A 9 4.01 8.11 -9.79
C LEU A 9 3.44 7.97 -11.20
N HIS A 10 3.44 6.74 -11.74
CA HIS A 10 3.05 6.37 -13.10
C HIS A 10 3.48 7.40 -14.13
N LEU A 11 4.77 7.78 -14.12
CA LEU A 11 5.25 8.85 -14.98
C LEU A 11 5.04 8.47 -16.45
N ASP A 12 4.39 9.38 -17.17
CA ASP A 12 4.03 9.21 -18.57
C ASP A 12 4.32 10.49 -19.35
N SER A 13 5.15 10.39 -20.37
CA SER A 13 5.51 11.52 -21.23
C SER A 13 4.30 12.12 -21.96
N ARG A 14 3.24 11.32 -22.17
CA ARG A 14 1.96 11.77 -22.74
C ARG A 14 1.20 12.70 -21.80
N GLU A 15 1.54 12.71 -20.52
CA GLU A 15 0.95 13.55 -19.46
C GLU A 15 1.93 14.59 -18.92
N SER A 16 2.98 14.92 -19.69
CA SER A 16 4.03 15.87 -19.27
C SER A 16 3.49 17.19 -18.69
N GLU A 17 2.45 17.78 -19.28
CA GLU A 17 1.83 19.00 -18.75
C GLU A 17 1.22 18.79 -17.34
N THR A 18 0.61 17.64 -17.08
CA THR A 18 0.07 17.29 -15.75
C THR A 18 1.20 17.17 -14.72
N PHE A 19 2.27 16.46 -15.07
CA PHE A 19 3.42 16.29 -14.17
C PHE A 19 4.21 17.59 -13.98
N ASP A 20 4.27 18.46 -14.98
CA ASP A 20 4.88 19.79 -14.88
C ASP A 20 4.08 20.72 -13.96
N ARG A 21 2.74 20.70 -14.06
CA ARG A 21 1.87 21.43 -13.12
C ARG A 21 2.02 20.90 -11.70
N ALA A 22 1.97 19.58 -11.51
CA ALA A 22 2.14 18.98 -10.20
C ALA A 22 3.51 19.31 -9.59
N ARG A 23 4.57 19.32 -10.41
CA ARG A 23 5.90 19.77 -9.98
C ARG A 23 5.90 21.22 -9.52
N ALA A 24 5.24 22.11 -10.27
CA ALA A 24 5.13 23.52 -9.89
C ALA A 24 4.36 23.70 -8.58
N ASP A 25 3.25 22.98 -8.40
CA ASP A 25 2.41 23.05 -7.20
C ASP A 25 3.18 22.54 -5.96
N VAL A 26 3.95 21.44 -6.08
CA VAL A 26 4.81 20.95 -4.99
C VAL A 26 5.94 21.93 -4.69
N ARG A 27 6.61 22.50 -5.70
CA ARG A 27 7.69 23.48 -5.47
C ARG A 27 7.17 24.74 -4.78
N ALA A 28 5.94 25.16 -5.05
CA ALA A 28 5.31 26.29 -4.38
C ALA A 28 5.16 26.07 -2.87
N GLU A 29 5.09 24.82 -2.41
CA GLU A 29 5.04 24.47 -0.99
C GLU A 29 6.40 24.51 -0.29
N THR A 30 7.49 24.67 -1.03
CA THR A 30 8.87 24.73 -0.52
C THR A 30 9.23 23.57 0.43
N PRO A 31 8.98 22.30 0.04
CA PRO A 31 9.28 21.15 0.89
C PRO A 31 10.80 21.00 1.10
N GLN A 32 11.18 20.59 2.29
CA GLN A 32 12.57 20.25 2.65
C GLN A 32 12.92 18.81 2.27
N ALA A 33 11.91 17.95 2.07
CA ALA A 33 12.10 16.61 1.54
C ALA A 33 10.89 16.13 0.75
N LEU A 34 11.10 15.11 -0.09
CA LEU A 34 10.06 14.45 -0.88
C LEU A 34 10.19 12.93 -0.80
N VAL A 35 9.08 12.22 -0.68
CA VAL A 35 9.06 10.75 -0.74
C VAL A 35 8.07 10.29 -1.81
N CYS A 36 8.52 9.50 -2.77
CA CYS A 36 7.68 8.91 -3.80
C CYS A 36 7.43 7.42 -3.51
N LEU A 37 6.17 7.01 -3.48
CA LEU A 37 5.74 5.68 -3.05
C LEU A 37 5.83 4.59 -4.13
N GLY A 38 6.61 4.81 -5.19
CA GLY A 38 6.88 3.82 -6.23
C GLY A 38 5.91 3.85 -7.40
N ASP A 39 5.90 2.77 -8.18
CA ASP A 39 5.27 2.68 -9.50
C ASP A 39 5.71 3.83 -10.39
N LEU A 40 7.00 3.85 -10.71
CA LEU A 40 7.71 5.01 -11.22
C LEU A 40 7.37 5.37 -12.66
N GLY A 41 7.08 4.37 -13.49
CA GLY A 41 6.67 4.56 -14.89
C GLY A 41 5.28 4.02 -15.16
N CYS A 42 4.71 4.37 -16.32
CA CYS A 42 3.38 3.93 -16.78
C CYS A 42 3.45 2.99 -18.01
N GLY A 43 2.47 2.10 -18.15
CA GLY A 43 2.28 1.26 -19.34
C GLY A 43 3.57 0.54 -19.72
N SER A 44 3.82 0.27 -21.01
CA SER A 44 4.98 -0.52 -21.47
C SER A 44 6.36 -0.03 -20.99
N HIS A 45 6.44 1.19 -20.47
CA HIS A 45 7.64 1.80 -19.93
C HIS A 45 7.91 1.45 -18.45
N SER A 46 6.89 1.15 -17.63
CA SER A 46 7.04 0.75 -16.22
C SER A 46 8.04 -0.38 -16.03
N GLY A 47 8.90 -0.33 -15.02
CA GLY A 47 9.86 -1.41 -14.72
C GLY A 47 10.95 -1.59 -15.78
N THR A 48 11.35 -0.51 -16.44
CA THR A 48 12.52 -0.45 -17.33
C THR A 48 13.59 0.47 -16.76
N ARG A 49 14.84 0.34 -17.24
CA ARG A 49 15.90 1.30 -16.90
C ARG A 49 15.51 2.74 -17.25
N GLU A 50 14.95 2.93 -18.44
CA GLU A 50 14.50 4.24 -18.93
C GLU A 50 13.46 4.84 -17.97
N SER A 51 12.49 4.05 -17.49
CA SER A 51 11.51 4.55 -16.50
C SER A 51 12.13 4.95 -15.17
N PHE A 52 13.18 4.27 -14.75
CA PHE A 52 13.90 4.64 -13.53
C PHE A 52 14.71 5.92 -13.75
N GLU A 53 15.30 6.10 -14.93
CA GLU A 53 16.07 7.31 -15.29
C GLU A 53 15.15 8.53 -15.41
N ASP A 54 14.00 8.39 -16.05
CA ASP A 54 12.98 9.44 -16.17
C ASP A 54 12.40 9.82 -14.81
N ALA A 55 12.04 8.84 -13.99
CA ALA A 55 11.58 9.09 -12.63
C ALA A 55 12.65 9.77 -11.77
N ARG A 56 13.91 9.34 -11.86
CA ARG A 56 15.03 10.00 -11.18
C ARG A 56 15.17 11.45 -11.64
N ALA A 57 15.09 11.72 -12.94
CA ALA A 57 15.16 13.08 -13.47
C ALA A 57 14.00 13.95 -12.95
N TYR A 58 12.79 13.40 -12.94
CA TYR A 58 11.61 14.07 -12.38
C TYR A 58 11.79 14.39 -10.89
N LEU A 59 12.18 13.41 -10.07
CA LEU A 59 12.41 13.61 -8.63
C LEU A 59 13.56 14.58 -8.33
N ALA A 60 14.64 14.54 -9.12
CA ALA A 60 15.74 15.49 -8.97
C ALA A 60 15.35 16.93 -9.33
N SER A 61 14.35 17.12 -10.20
CA SER A 61 13.90 18.45 -10.65
C SER A 61 13.15 19.27 -9.58
N PHE A 62 12.83 18.68 -8.43
CA PHE A 62 12.25 19.41 -7.29
C PHE A 62 13.30 20.20 -6.49
N GLU A 63 14.60 19.97 -6.72
CA GLU A 63 15.72 20.68 -6.05
C GLU A 63 15.67 20.60 -4.51
N THR A 64 15.12 19.52 -3.98
CA THR A 64 15.02 19.20 -2.54
C THR A 64 15.50 17.77 -2.29
N ASP A 65 15.74 17.40 -1.03
CA ASP A 65 16.11 16.03 -0.71
C ASP A 65 14.95 15.08 -1.05
N TRP A 66 15.25 13.91 -1.61
CA TRP A 66 14.20 12.97 -1.97
C TRP A 66 14.56 11.52 -1.71
N GLY A 67 13.52 10.72 -1.54
CA GLY A 67 13.57 9.27 -1.46
C GLY A 67 12.47 8.67 -2.32
N THR A 68 12.70 7.46 -2.79
CA THR A 68 11.70 6.69 -3.52
C THR A 68 11.83 5.22 -3.18
N ILE A 69 10.78 4.46 -3.46
CA ILE A 69 10.70 3.02 -3.25
C ILE A 69 10.23 2.33 -4.53
N LEU A 70 10.38 1.01 -4.61
CA LEU A 70 9.79 0.21 -5.67
C LEU A 70 8.34 -0.18 -5.33
N GLY A 71 7.43 0.05 -6.28
CA GLY A 71 6.08 -0.49 -6.31
C GLY A 71 6.00 -1.82 -7.07
N ASN A 72 4.80 -2.33 -7.29
CA ASN A 72 4.63 -3.59 -8.02
C ASN A 72 4.81 -3.44 -9.54
N HIS A 73 4.47 -2.29 -10.12
CA HIS A 73 4.66 -2.05 -11.55
C HIS A 73 6.14 -1.83 -11.91
N ASP A 74 6.99 -1.48 -10.95
CA ASP A 74 8.43 -1.32 -11.18
C ASP A 74 9.17 -2.65 -11.42
N LEU A 75 8.54 -3.77 -11.07
CA LEU A 75 9.12 -5.11 -11.24
C LEU A 75 8.46 -5.89 -12.39
N GLU A 76 7.42 -5.33 -13.03
CA GLU A 76 6.48 -6.10 -13.85
C GLU A 76 7.00 -6.52 -15.22
N ARG A 77 8.05 -5.86 -15.74
CA ARG A 77 8.57 -6.13 -17.10
C ARG A 77 9.48 -7.33 -17.14
N VAL A 78 8.84 -8.48 -17.33
CA VAL A 78 9.47 -9.79 -17.52
C VAL A 78 10.31 -9.87 -18.78
N GLU A 79 10.01 -9.03 -19.77
CA GLU A 79 10.79 -8.92 -21.00
C GLU A 79 12.06 -8.08 -20.84
N THR A 80 12.11 -7.19 -19.83
CA THR A 80 13.28 -6.34 -19.57
C THR A 80 14.27 -7.04 -18.64
N PHE A 81 13.76 -7.68 -17.59
CA PHE A 81 14.58 -8.36 -16.59
C PHE A 81 14.18 -9.82 -16.44
N ALA A 82 15.16 -10.73 -16.49
CA ALA A 82 14.92 -12.16 -16.31
C ALA A 82 14.51 -12.52 -14.87
N THR A 83 14.97 -11.75 -13.87
CA THR A 83 14.71 -12.00 -12.45
C THR A 83 14.32 -10.72 -11.70
N ASP A 84 13.65 -10.87 -10.56
CA ASP A 84 13.30 -9.75 -9.69
C ASP A 84 14.57 -9.05 -9.16
N GLN A 85 15.63 -9.82 -8.84
CA GLN A 85 16.91 -9.29 -8.38
C GLN A 85 17.61 -8.43 -9.45
N ALA A 86 17.46 -8.75 -10.73
CA ALA A 86 18.02 -7.95 -11.81
C ALA A 86 17.28 -6.61 -11.96
N ALA A 87 15.95 -6.60 -11.80
CA ALA A 87 15.15 -5.38 -11.79
C ALA A 87 15.52 -4.49 -10.60
N VAL A 88 15.60 -5.07 -9.39
CA VAL A 88 16.03 -4.39 -8.16
C VAL A 88 17.46 -3.83 -8.29
N ALA A 89 18.39 -4.60 -8.87
CA ALA A 89 19.77 -4.13 -9.08
C ALA A 89 19.82 -2.96 -10.07
N CYS A 90 19.01 -2.99 -11.14
CA CYS A 90 18.91 -1.87 -12.08
C CYS A 90 18.37 -0.61 -11.41
N TYR A 91 17.34 -0.73 -10.58
CA TYR A 91 16.82 0.36 -9.77
C TYR A 91 17.93 0.93 -8.87
N CYS A 92 18.60 0.08 -8.10
CA CYS A 92 19.69 0.52 -7.21
C CYS A 92 20.81 1.24 -7.97
N ASP A 93 21.21 0.74 -9.13
CA ASP A 93 22.21 1.37 -9.99
C ASP A 93 21.78 2.77 -10.48
N VAL A 94 20.56 2.89 -11.03
CA VAL A 94 20.03 4.17 -11.54
C VAL A 94 19.94 5.20 -10.42
N PHE A 95 19.50 4.79 -9.23
CA PHE A 95 19.31 5.68 -8.08
C PHE A 95 20.55 5.82 -7.19
N GLY A 96 21.66 5.14 -7.50
CA GLY A 96 22.91 5.20 -6.72
C GLY A 96 22.76 4.64 -5.30
N LEU A 97 21.96 3.59 -5.13
CA LEU A 97 21.63 2.99 -3.84
C LEU A 97 22.40 1.69 -3.60
N ALA A 98 22.78 1.45 -2.35
CA ALA A 98 23.40 0.17 -1.95
C ALA A 98 22.36 -0.96 -1.79
N ALA A 99 21.10 -0.61 -1.51
CA ALA A 99 19.98 -1.51 -1.33
C ALA A 99 18.68 -0.78 -1.75
N PRO A 100 17.61 -1.50 -2.11
CA PRO A 100 16.38 -0.86 -2.57
C PRO A 100 15.58 -0.22 -1.43
N TYR A 101 15.95 -0.51 -0.18
CA TYR A 101 15.38 0.06 1.03
C TYR A 101 16.46 0.81 1.79
N ARG A 102 16.08 1.89 2.47
CA ARG A 102 17.00 2.74 3.22
C ARG A 102 16.26 3.62 4.22
N THR A 103 17.03 4.38 4.98
CA THR A 103 16.49 5.48 5.78
C THR A 103 16.76 6.83 5.14
N ILE A 104 15.95 7.82 5.51
CA ILE A 104 16.18 9.24 5.24
C ILE A 104 15.91 10.05 6.51
N GLU A 105 16.54 11.21 6.66
CA GLU A 105 16.27 12.11 7.78
C GLU A 105 15.09 13.04 7.46
N LEU A 106 14.14 13.16 8.40
CA LEU A 106 12.96 14.01 8.28
C LEU A 106 12.86 14.93 9.52
N GLY A 107 13.92 15.71 9.74
CA GLY A 107 14.15 16.44 10.99
C GLY A 107 14.46 15.45 12.12
N ASP A 108 13.81 15.59 13.27
CA ASP A 108 13.97 14.66 14.40
C ASP A 108 13.36 13.27 14.16
N ALA A 109 12.57 13.09 13.09
CA ALA A 109 12.02 11.79 12.72
C ALA A 109 12.91 11.04 11.73
N LEU A 110 12.95 9.70 11.84
CA LEU A 110 13.60 8.83 10.87
C LEU A 110 12.57 8.34 9.84
N GLY A 111 12.79 8.64 8.56
CA GLY A 111 12.04 8.04 7.47
C GLY A 111 12.58 6.65 7.13
N VAL A 112 11.72 5.63 7.05
CA VAL A 112 12.07 4.25 6.67
C VAL A 112 11.37 3.91 5.36
N LEU A 113 12.14 3.67 4.31
CA LEU A 113 11.64 3.42 2.96
C LEU A 113 11.71 1.92 2.66
N LEU A 114 10.54 1.31 2.48
CA LEU A 114 10.37 -0.11 2.17
C LEU A 114 9.98 -0.30 0.70
N SER A 115 10.77 -1.09 -0.02
CA SER A 115 10.62 -1.31 -1.46
C SER A 115 10.16 -2.73 -1.75
N SER A 116 9.23 -2.88 -2.69
CA SER A 116 8.89 -4.19 -3.24
C SER A 116 10.13 -4.84 -3.84
N THR A 117 10.34 -6.11 -3.54
CA THR A 117 11.46 -6.92 -4.03
C THR A 117 11.00 -8.17 -4.79
N GLY A 118 9.68 -8.38 -4.91
CA GLY A 118 9.11 -9.56 -5.57
C GLY A 118 7.99 -9.22 -6.55
N PHE A 119 8.01 -9.93 -7.67
CA PHE A 119 6.95 -9.95 -8.68
C PHE A 119 6.82 -11.34 -9.30
N ARG A 120 7.94 -11.85 -9.86
CA ARG A 120 8.02 -13.19 -10.47
C ARG A 120 7.99 -14.30 -9.43
N ASP A 121 8.43 -14.02 -8.21
CA ASP A 121 8.53 -15.00 -7.11
C ASP A 121 7.41 -14.86 -6.06
N ASN A 122 6.48 -13.91 -6.22
CA ASN A 122 5.33 -13.74 -5.32
C ASN A 122 4.47 -14.99 -5.18
N ARG A 123 4.28 -15.49 -3.95
CA ARG A 123 3.52 -16.73 -3.69
C ARG A 123 2.10 -16.67 -4.24
N GLY A 124 1.45 -15.52 -4.10
CA GLY A 124 0.11 -15.26 -4.63
C GLY A 124 0.10 -14.51 -5.94
N TYR A 125 -0.52 -13.34 -5.92
CA TYR A 125 -0.68 -12.52 -7.11
C TYR A 125 0.63 -11.83 -7.48
N LYS A 126 0.94 -11.77 -8.78
CA LYS A 126 2.21 -11.17 -9.25
C LYS A 126 2.36 -9.70 -8.87
N HIS A 127 1.27 -8.94 -8.83
CA HIS A 127 1.28 -7.53 -8.39
C HIS A 127 1.11 -7.36 -6.88
N GLU A 128 1.28 -8.43 -6.09
CA GLU A 128 1.47 -8.28 -4.64
C GLU A 128 2.73 -7.46 -4.37
N VAL A 129 2.60 -6.46 -3.49
CA VAL A 129 3.77 -5.76 -2.96
C VAL A 129 4.38 -6.65 -1.90
N SER A 130 5.61 -7.08 -2.12
CA SER A 130 6.28 -8.01 -1.22
C SER A 130 7.67 -7.52 -0.88
N ILE A 131 8.00 -7.53 0.40
CA ILE A 131 9.38 -7.40 0.87
C ILE A 131 9.87 -8.75 1.36
N ASP A 132 11.12 -9.06 1.04
CA ASP A 132 11.78 -10.28 1.49
C ASP A 132 12.09 -10.27 3.01
N ASP A 133 12.51 -11.42 3.51
CA ASP A 133 12.81 -11.59 4.94
C ASP A 133 14.08 -10.82 5.36
N ALA A 134 15.00 -10.55 4.44
CA ALA A 134 16.20 -9.76 4.72
C ALA A 134 15.84 -8.30 4.98
N GLN A 135 14.97 -7.72 4.15
CA GLN A 135 14.43 -6.38 4.34
C GLN A 135 13.56 -6.30 5.60
N PHE A 136 12.75 -7.32 5.89
CA PHE A 136 11.96 -7.34 7.12
C PHE A 136 12.84 -7.43 8.39
N ALA A 137 13.92 -8.23 8.34
CA ALA A 137 14.90 -8.29 9.42
C ALA A 137 15.65 -6.97 9.60
N TRP A 138 16.04 -6.32 8.49
CA TRP A 138 16.64 -4.99 8.49
C TRP A 138 15.69 -3.94 9.09
N LEU A 139 14.41 -3.97 8.72
CA LEU A 139 13.39 -3.09 9.28
C LEU A 139 13.35 -3.25 10.80
N ARG A 140 13.19 -4.49 11.30
CA ARG A 140 13.19 -4.76 12.74
C ARG A 140 14.44 -4.21 13.43
N ALA A 141 15.63 -4.51 12.91
CA ALA A 141 16.88 -4.00 13.48
C ALA A 141 16.97 -2.47 13.46
N THR A 142 16.45 -1.84 12.41
CA THR A 142 16.40 -0.36 12.29
C THR A 142 15.46 0.23 13.32
N LEU A 143 14.28 -0.35 13.55
CA LEU A 143 13.35 0.10 14.58
C LEU A 143 13.96 -0.04 15.99
N GLU A 144 14.60 -1.18 16.27
CA GLU A 144 15.29 -1.46 17.54
C GLU A 144 16.40 -0.44 17.83
N ALA A 145 17.21 -0.10 16.82
CA ALA A 145 18.30 0.86 16.96
C ALA A 145 17.81 2.31 17.15
N ASN A 146 16.57 2.62 16.80
CA ASN A 146 16.01 3.97 16.78
C ASN A 146 14.79 4.14 17.71
N ARG A 147 14.73 3.38 18.81
CA ARG A 147 13.60 3.41 19.77
C ARG A 147 13.29 4.79 20.38
N ASN A 148 14.24 5.71 20.38
CA ASN A 148 14.14 7.00 21.07
C ASN A 148 13.72 8.18 20.18
N ARG A 149 13.35 7.94 18.92
CA ARG A 149 12.87 9.00 18.01
C ARG A 149 11.66 8.53 17.20
N PRO A 150 10.79 9.44 16.74
CA PRO A 150 9.68 9.08 15.86
C PRO A 150 10.17 8.44 14.57
N ILE A 151 9.47 7.40 14.13
CA ILE A 151 9.74 6.71 12.86
C ILE A 151 8.53 6.85 11.95
N PHE A 152 8.78 7.29 10.72
CA PHE A 152 7.80 7.40 9.65
C PHE A 152 8.13 6.36 8.57
N VAL A 153 7.21 5.43 8.32
CA VAL A 153 7.40 4.33 7.38
C VAL A 153 6.71 4.65 6.05
N PHE A 154 7.35 4.28 4.94
CA PHE A 154 6.84 4.46 3.59
C PHE A 154 6.90 3.11 2.88
N SER A 155 5.77 2.61 2.43
CA SER A 155 5.67 1.40 1.60
C SER A 155 4.70 1.63 0.45
N HIS A 156 4.80 0.83 -0.62
CA HIS A 156 3.89 1.01 -1.74
C HIS A 156 2.45 0.60 -1.36
N ALA A 157 2.24 -0.61 -0.86
CA ALA A 157 0.96 -1.06 -0.30
C ALA A 157 0.91 -0.90 1.23
N PRO A 158 -0.30 -0.69 1.81
CA PRO A 158 -0.49 -0.69 3.26
C PRO A 158 -0.32 -2.09 3.88
N PRO A 159 0.10 -2.21 5.14
CA PRO A 159 0.06 -3.49 5.86
C PRO A 159 -1.38 -3.85 6.28
N LEU A 160 -1.67 -5.16 6.40
CA LEU A 160 -2.88 -5.63 7.07
C LEU A 160 -2.88 -5.17 8.54
N GLY A 161 -4.01 -4.69 9.03
CA GLY A 161 -4.16 -4.07 10.36
C GLY A 161 -3.98 -2.55 10.35
N SER A 162 -3.71 -1.94 9.19
CA SER A 162 -3.67 -0.49 9.03
C SER A 162 -5.06 0.15 9.09
N GLN A 163 -6.14 -0.61 8.86
CA GLN A 163 -7.49 -0.10 8.71
C GLN A 163 -7.68 0.92 7.58
N LEU A 164 -6.75 0.95 6.62
CA LEU A 164 -6.92 1.64 5.35
C LEU A 164 -7.82 0.81 4.45
N ARG A 165 -9.12 1.15 4.43
CA ARG A 165 -10.15 0.44 3.65
C ARG A 165 -10.50 1.14 2.34
N VAL A 166 -9.64 2.07 1.90
CA VAL A 166 -9.58 2.57 0.52
C VAL A 166 -9.09 1.50 -0.46
N LEU A 167 -9.80 0.38 -0.50
CA LEU A 167 -9.47 -0.80 -1.28
C LEU A 167 -10.30 -0.86 -2.56
N GLN A 168 -9.82 -1.66 -3.49
CA GLN A 168 -10.58 -2.00 -4.68
C GLN A 168 -10.81 -3.49 -4.76
N TYR A 169 -11.96 -3.84 -5.34
CA TYR A 169 -12.36 -5.22 -5.55
C TYR A 169 -11.25 -6.10 -6.18
N PRO A 170 -10.54 -5.66 -7.25
CA PRO A 170 -9.51 -6.49 -7.86
C PRO A 170 -8.35 -6.82 -6.92
N HIS A 171 -7.98 -5.89 -6.03
CA HIS A 171 -6.85 -6.08 -5.11
C HIS A 171 -7.22 -7.06 -3.98
N LEU A 172 -8.42 -6.89 -3.42
CA LEU A 172 -8.93 -7.78 -2.37
C LEU A 172 -9.18 -9.19 -2.90
N ARG A 173 -9.72 -9.31 -4.12
CA ARG A 173 -9.93 -10.61 -4.78
C ARG A 173 -8.63 -11.26 -5.24
N GLY A 174 -7.68 -10.45 -5.71
CA GLY A 174 -6.39 -10.93 -6.19
C GLY A 174 -5.49 -11.45 -5.07
N GLY A 175 -5.66 -10.94 -3.84
CA GLY A 175 -4.74 -11.21 -2.74
C GLY A 175 -3.50 -10.31 -2.82
N ASN A 176 -3.67 -9.06 -3.24
CA ASN A 176 -2.63 -8.04 -3.30
C ASN A 176 -3.06 -6.66 -2.78
N ALA A 177 -4.09 -6.60 -1.94
CA ALA A 177 -4.48 -5.40 -1.21
C ALA A 177 -3.45 -4.98 -0.15
N TRP A 178 -2.70 -5.93 0.41
CA TRP A 178 -1.82 -5.71 1.56
C TRP A 178 -0.36 -6.03 1.27
N LEU A 179 0.54 -5.35 1.98
CA LEU A 179 1.96 -5.65 2.00
C LEU A 179 2.20 -7.08 2.52
N ASN A 180 2.86 -7.92 1.71
CA ASN A 180 3.07 -9.35 1.99
C ASN A 180 1.79 -10.13 2.32
N GLN A 181 0.68 -9.79 1.66
CA GLN A 181 -0.61 -10.43 1.91
C GLN A 181 -0.58 -11.96 1.87
N SER A 182 0.17 -12.56 0.94
CA SER A 182 0.24 -14.01 0.76
C SER A 182 1.39 -14.66 1.53
N ASN A 183 2.11 -13.91 2.38
CA ASN A 183 3.24 -14.42 3.15
C ASN A 183 3.31 -13.75 4.53
N ALA A 184 2.60 -14.34 5.50
CA ALA A 184 2.48 -13.84 6.88
C ALA A 184 1.90 -12.42 6.97
N PRO A 185 0.66 -12.19 6.51
CA PRO A 185 0.07 -10.84 6.42
C PRO A 185 -0.03 -10.11 7.77
N GLY A 186 -0.19 -10.83 8.89
CA GLY A 186 -0.24 -10.26 10.24
C GLY A 186 1.11 -9.83 10.83
N ARG A 187 2.24 -10.10 10.14
CA ARG A 187 3.58 -9.88 10.71
C ARG A 187 3.91 -8.41 11.00
N PHE A 188 3.32 -7.49 10.24
CA PHE A 188 3.52 -6.06 10.44
C PHE A 188 2.72 -5.53 11.64
N ALA A 189 1.49 -5.99 11.84
CA ALA A 189 0.72 -5.67 13.04
C ALA A 189 1.45 -6.14 14.30
N ALA A 190 2.00 -7.36 14.28
CA ALA A 190 2.84 -7.87 15.38
C ALA A 190 4.11 -7.04 15.58
N LEU A 191 4.79 -6.63 14.50
CA LEU A 191 5.95 -5.76 14.59
C LEU A 191 5.60 -4.42 15.25
N LEU A 192 4.50 -3.78 14.83
CA LEU A 192 4.11 -2.46 15.33
C LEU A 192 3.68 -2.47 16.80
N ALA A 193 3.13 -3.59 17.29
CA ALA A 193 2.81 -3.75 18.71
C ALA A 193 4.06 -3.58 19.61
N ASP A 194 5.23 -4.01 19.14
CA ASP A 194 6.51 -3.94 19.87
C ASP A 194 7.30 -2.63 19.63
N HIS A 195 6.83 -1.80 18.69
CA HIS A 195 7.55 -0.62 18.21
C HIS A 195 6.64 0.64 18.17
N PRO A 196 6.22 1.15 19.35
CA PRO A 196 5.33 2.31 19.46
C PRO A 196 5.94 3.61 18.94
N GLN A 197 7.26 3.66 18.72
CA GLN A 197 7.94 4.79 18.08
C GLN A 197 7.61 4.93 16.59
N VAL A 198 7.00 3.92 15.95
CA VAL A 198 6.44 4.06 14.62
C VAL A 198 5.15 4.85 14.72
N ARG A 199 5.19 6.11 14.27
CA ARG A 199 4.10 7.08 14.46
C ARG A 199 3.29 7.35 13.20
N LEU A 200 3.89 7.13 12.04
CA LEU A 200 3.28 7.45 10.75
C LEU A 200 3.64 6.38 9.74
N TRP A 201 2.68 5.98 8.91
CA TRP A 201 2.90 5.04 7.82
C TRP A 201 2.14 5.50 6.56
N PHE A 202 2.87 5.80 5.49
CA PHE A 202 2.29 6.17 4.20
C PHE A 202 2.26 4.99 3.23
N SER A 203 1.19 4.91 2.45
CA SER A 203 1.03 3.98 1.34
C SER A 203 0.24 4.57 0.17
N GLY A 204 0.42 4.01 -1.02
CA GLY A 204 -0.32 4.29 -2.25
C GLY A 204 -1.06 3.03 -2.73
N HIS A 205 -0.70 2.52 -3.91
CA HIS A 205 -1.10 1.24 -4.52
C HIS A 205 -2.55 1.17 -5.02
N ASN A 206 -3.49 1.74 -4.27
CA ASN A 206 -4.91 1.64 -4.59
C ASN A 206 -5.38 2.68 -5.61
N HIS A 207 -4.56 3.69 -5.95
CA HIS A 207 -4.87 4.71 -6.95
C HIS A 207 -6.19 5.48 -6.71
N LEU A 208 -6.62 5.54 -5.44
CA LEU A 208 -7.78 6.31 -5.02
C LEU A 208 -7.32 7.60 -4.36
N ALA A 209 -8.19 8.57 -4.33
CA ALA A 209 -7.95 9.83 -3.70
C ALA A 209 -8.11 9.75 -2.18
N GLN A 210 -7.82 10.89 -1.56
CA GLN A 210 -7.52 10.98 -0.14
C GLN A 210 -8.72 11.46 0.71
N HIS A 211 -9.89 11.57 0.10
CA HIS A 211 -11.10 12.14 0.70
C HIS A 211 -12.08 11.07 1.24
N TYR A 212 -11.83 9.79 0.98
CA TYR A 212 -12.62 8.68 1.52
C TYR A 212 -12.42 8.50 3.04
N GLU A 213 -13.45 8.01 3.74
CA GLU A 213 -13.48 7.83 5.22
C GLU A 213 -12.28 7.09 5.77
N ASP A 214 -11.91 6.00 5.10
CA ASP A 214 -10.84 5.11 5.53
C ASP A 214 -9.55 5.29 4.71
N SER A 215 -9.34 6.49 4.16
CA SER A 215 -8.06 6.91 3.54
C SER A 215 -6.98 7.24 4.57
N SER A 216 -7.33 7.22 5.86
CA SER A 216 -6.42 7.35 6.99
C SER A 216 -7.01 6.69 8.22
N SER A 217 -6.18 6.14 9.10
CA SER A 217 -6.64 5.49 10.32
C SER A 217 -5.55 5.51 11.40
N LEU A 218 -5.94 5.78 12.65
CA LEU A 218 -5.05 5.68 13.80
C LEU A 218 -5.25 4.30 14.46
N VAL A 219 -4.21 3.46 14.44
CA VAL A 219 -4.22 2.14 15.09
C VAL A 219 -3.05 2.06 16.06
N GLY A 220 -3.36 1.83 17.34
CA GLY A 220 -2.36 1.91 18.40
C GLY A 220 -1.75 3.33 18.46
N GLN A 221 -0.45 3.44 18.20
CA GLN A 221 0.28 4.72 18.17
C GLN A 221 0.65 5.19 16.76
N CYS A 222 0.25 4.44 15.72
CA CYS A 222 0.62 4.69 14.35
C CYS A 222 -0.56 5.21 13.54
N LEU A 223 -0.39 6.39 12.94
CA LEU A 223 -1.30 6.92 11.94
C LEU A 223 -0.94 6.35 10.57
N PHE A 224 -1.87 5.62 9.96
CA PHE A 224 -1.77 5.15 8.59
C PHE A 224 -2.43 6.17 7.66
N VAL A 225 -1.79 6.47 6.54
CA VAL A 225 -2.25 7.49 5.59
C VAL A 225 -2.08 7.02 4.16
N HIS A 226 -3.20 6.99 3.43
CA HIS A 226 -3.23 6.76 1.99
C HIS A 226 -2.83 8.02 1.23
N THR A 227 -2.09 7.82 0.14
CA THR A 227 -1.64 8.87 -0.79
C THR A 227 -2.20 8.57 -2.18
N GLY A 228 -2.73 9.61 -2.80
CA GLY A 228 -3.31 9.55 -4.15
C GLY A 228 -2.26 9.60 -5.26
N VAL A 229 -2.73 9.73 -6.50
CA VAL A 229 -1.89 9.70 -7.71
C VAL A 229 -1.87 11.09 -8.35
N ILE A 230 -0.77 11.45 -9.01
CA ILE A 230 -0.66 12.71 -9.76
C ILE A 230 -1.34 12.60 -11.13
N GLY A 231 -1.08 11.54 -11.88
CA GLY A 231 -1.49 11.39 -13.28
C GLY A 231 -2.84 10.70 -13.48
N SER A 232 -3.14 10.35 -14.73
CA SER A 232 -4.37 9.66 -15.14
C SER A 232 -4.52 8.22 -14.61
N ALA A 233 -3.48 7.68 -13.97
CA ALA A 233 -3.57 6.42 -13.25
C ALA A 233 -4.54 6.47 -12.05
N SER A 234 -4.91 7.67 -11.59
CA SER A 234 -6.02 7.89 -10.65
C SER A 234 -7.32 7.25 -11.15
N ARG A 235 -8.02 6.53 -10.26
CA ARG A 235 -9.24 5.78 -10.63
C ARG A 235 -10.55 6.51 -10.37
N ASP A 236 -10.49 7.61 -9.64
CA ASP A 236 -11.62 8.48 -9.31
C ASP A 236 -11.46 9.90 -9.91
N GLY A 237 -10.40 10.10 -10.71
CA GLY A 237 -10.12 11.36 -11.39
C GLY A 237 -9.53 12.45 -10.49
N ALA A 238 -9.33 12.20 -9.20
CA ALA A 238 -8.66 13.14 -8.31
C ALA A 238 -7.12 12.97 -8.38
N HIS A 239 -6.42 14.09 -8.48
CA HIS A 239 -4.98 14.15 -8.69
C HIS A 239 -4.29 14.72 -7.46
N HIS A 240 -3.88 13.87 -6.51
CA HIS A 240 -3.54 14.31 -5.15
C HIS A 240 -2.16 13.84 -4.69
N SER A 241 -1.46 14.71 -3.96
CA SER A 241 -0.29 14.38 -3.11
C SER A 241 -0.58 14.74 -1.65
N ARG A 242 0.30 14.34 -0.72
CA ARG A 242 0.20 14.72 0.70
C ARG A 242 1.31 15.72 1.05
N ILE A 243 0.95 16.78 1.77
CA ILE A 243 1.92 17.68 2.42
C ILE A 243 1.91 17.34 3.90
N VAL A 244 3.10 17.14 4.48
CA VAL A 244 3.26 16.93 5.91
C VAL A 244 4.05 18.07 6.49
N THR A 245 3.46 18.76 7.46
CA THR A 245 4.15 19.72 8.32
C THR A 245 4.34 19.08 9.68
N TRP A 246 5.60 18.91 10.07
CA TRP A 246 6.02 18.32 11.32
C TRP A 246 6.66 19.40 12.19
N ASP A 247 5.94 19.76 13.25
CA ASP A 247 6.46 20.64 14.28
C ASP A 247 7.30 19.80 15.24
N GLU A 248 8.62 19.89 15.06
CA GLU A 248 9.59 19.10 15.83
C GLU A 248 9.39 19.29 17.34
N PRO A 249 9.54 18.22 18.15
CA PRO A 249 9.33 18.29 19.58
C PRO A 249 10.29 19.28 20.25
N ILE A 250 9.77 20.37 20.79
CA ILE A 250 10.48 21.16 21.79
C ILE A 250 10.26 20.48 23.15
N GLY A 251 11.10 19.48 23.44
CA GLY A 251 11.02 18.68 24.67
C GLY A 251 9.92 17.60 24.64
N PRO A 252 9.61 16.97 25.80
CA PRO A 252 8.74 15.79 25.87
C PRO A 252 7.24 16.06 25.62
N SER A 253 6.86 17.32 25.36
CA SER A 253 5.47 17.78 25.43
C SER A 253 4.93 18.38 24.13
N SER A 254 5.66 18.26 23.01
CA SER A 254 5.23 18.80 21.72
C SER A 254 5.61 17.86 20.59
N GLY A 255 4.82 17.89 19.51
CA GLY A 255 4.97 17.00 18.38
C GLY A 255 3.63 16.86 17.68
N CYS A 256 3.31 17.79 16.80
CA CYS A 256 2.09 17.77 16.02
C CYS A 256 2.42 17.56 14.54
N LEU A 257 1.75 16.59 13.92
CA LEU A 257 1.78 16.39 12.48
C LEU A 257 0.52 17.01 11.89
N ARG A 258 0.68 17.99 11.00
CA ARG A 258 -0.39 18.40 10.10
C ARG A 258 -0.19 17.72 8.75
N ILE A 259 -1.22 17.07 8.26
CA ILE A 259 -1.22 16.39 6.97
C ILE A 259 -2.32 17.03 6.12
N ASP A 260 -1.92 17.65 5.02
CA ASP A 260 -2.79 18.37 4.11
C ASP A 260 -2.84 17.65 2.75
N THR A 261 -3.96 17.76 2.06
CA THR A 261 -4.09 17.27 0.68
C THR A 261 -3.65 18.38 -0.28
N LEU A 262 -2.66 18.08 -1.12
CA LEU A 262 -2.31 18.92 -2.27
C LEU A 262 -3.09 18.41 -3.48
N ASP A 263 -4.09 19.15 -3.90
CA ASP A 263 -4.89 18.84 -5.08
C ASP A 263 -4.30 19.52 -6.31
N HIS A 264 -3.73 18.73 -7.22
CA HIS A 264 -3.10 19.21 -8.46
C HIS A 264 -4.12 19.58 -9.55
N GLY A 265 -5.34 19.04 -9.47
CA GLY A 265 -6.42 19.39 -10.38
C GLY A 265 -7.03 20.75 -10.01
N ALA A 266 -7.34 20.93 -8.72
CA ALA A 266 -7.86 22.18 -8.18
C ALA A 266 -6.77 23.22 -7.83
N ARG A 267 -5.49 22.81 -7.89
CA ARG A 267 -4.30 23.62 -7.58
C ARG A 267 -4.38 24.31 -6.22
N ARG A 268 -4.77 23.57 -5.19
CA ARG A 268 -4.96 24.09 -3.84
C ARG A 268 -4.56 23.07 -2.76
N VAL A 269 -4.17 23.60 -1.61
CA VAL A 269 -3.96 22.82 -0.39
C VAL A 269 -5.23 22.85 0.45
N THR A 270 -5.69 21.67 0.87
CA THR A 270 -6.84 21.52 1.77
C THR A 270 -6.40 20.82 3.06
N PRO A 271 -6.65 21.40 4.24
CA PRO A 271 -6.37 20.73 5.51
C PRO A 271 -7.08 19.38 5.59
N SER A 272 -6.38 18.33 6.00
CA SER A 272 -6.96 16.98 6.07
C SER A 272 -6.92 16.43 7.49
N LEU A 273 -5.74 16.30 8.08
CA LEU A 273 -5.53 15.65 9.38
C LEU A 273 -4.59 16.47 10.27
N SER A 274 -4.80 16.40 11.57
CA SER A 274 -3.85 16.84 12.60
C SER A 274 -3.66 15.71 13.60
N PHE A 275 -2.43 15.33 13.90
CA PHE A 275 -2.10 14.22 14.80
C PHE A 275 -1.12 14.66 15.87
N ASP A 276 -1.60 14.69 17.12
CA ASP A 276 -0.81 14.98 18.30
C ASP A 276 -0.08 13.71 18.74
N LEU A 277 1.24 13.67 18.55
CA LEU A 277 2.06 12.51 18.88
C LEU A 277 2.15 12.26 20.40
N VAL A 278 1.96 13.28 21.23
CA VAL A 278 2.08 13.12 22.68
C VAL A 278 0.78 12.57 23.25
N LYS A 279 -0.35 13.15 22.85
CA LYS A 279 -1.68 12.71 23.30
C LYS A 279 -2.19 11.48 22.57
N ASN A 280 -1.60 11.18 21.41
CA ASN A 280 -2.07 10.14 20.51
C ASN A 280 -3.52 10.39 20.05
N GLU A 281 -3.81 11.65 19.69
CA GLU A 281 -5.13 12.13 19.30
C GLU A 281 -5.11 12.59 17.83
N LEU A 282 -6.07 12.08 17.04
CA LEU A 282 -6.24 12.41 15.63
C LEU A 282 -7.47 13.29 15.44
N ASP A 283 -7.26 14.49 14.92
CA ASP A 283 -8.30 15.40 14.46
C ASP A 283 -8.41 15.39 12.93
N ARG A 284 -9.64 15.42 12.41
CA ARG A 284 -9.92 15.43 10.97
C ARG A 284 -10.57 16.77 10.60
N ALA A 285 -9.96 17.48 9.65
CA ALA A 285 -10.42 18.81 9.24
C ALA A 285 -11.53 18.77 8.17
N THR A 286 -11.57 17.72 7.36
CA THR A 286 -12.58 17.51 6.32
C THR A 286 -13.44 16.31 6.65
N GLU A 287 -14.75 16.45 6.52
CA GLU A 287 -15.66 15.30 6.53
C GLU A 287 -15.30 14.37 5.37
N ALA A 288 -15.30 13.09 5.66
CA ALA A 288 -15.07 12.05 4.68
C ALA A 288 -16.17 12.08 3.62
N TYR A 289 -15.76 11.99 2.36
CA TYR A 289 -16.67 11.83 1.24
C TYR A 289 -17.07 10.36 1.11
N ASN A 290 -18.37 10.11 1.18
CA ASN A 290 -18.97 8.80 0.98
C ASN A 290 -19.80 8.82 -0.30
N GLU A 291 -19.16 8.85 -1.47
CA GLU A 291 -19.90 8.56 -2.70
C GLU A 291 -19.82 7.08 -3.13
N PRO A 292 -20.97 6.51 -3.51
CA PRO A 292 -21.06 5.14 -3.97
C PRO A 292 -20.72 5.04 -5.45
N GLU A 293 -19.46 5.30 -5.83
CA GLU A 293 -18.99 4.88 -7.15
C GLU A 293 -18.67 3.37 -7.17
N THR A 294 -19.03 2.73 -8.29
CA THR A 294 -19.07 1.27 -8.43
C THR A 294 -17.70 0.57 -8.43
N THR A 295 -16.60 1.32 -8.57
CA THR A 295 -15.22 0.81 -8.67
C THR A 295 -14.51 0.69 -7.32
N PHE A 296 -14.93 1.49 -6.34
CA PHE A 296 -14.38 1.48 -4.98
C PHE A 296 -15.02 0.37 -4.13
N PHE A 297 -14.21 -0.35 -3.34
CA PHE A 297 -14.66 -1.30 -2.32
C PHE A 297 -14.37 -0.74 -0.92
N ALA A 298 -15.30 0.05 -0.39
CA ALA A 298 -15.32 0.37 1.03
C ALA A 298 -15.76 -0.87 1.80
N ALA A 299 -14.80 -1.71 2.20
CA ALA A 299 -15.09 -2.81 3.10
C ALA A 299 -15.69 -2.21 4.39
N PRO A 300 -16.88 -2.61 4.83
CA PRO A 300 -17.42 -2.04 6.06
C PRO A 300 -16.58 -2.48 7.27
N LYS A 301 -16.55 -1.64 8.30
CA LYS A 301 -15.98 -2.00 9.61
C LYS A 301 -16.68 -3.25 10.13
N LEU A 302 -15.94 -4.15 10.80
CA LEU A 302 -16.52 -5.41 11.28
C LEU A 302 -17.69 -5.18 12.26
N ALA A 303 -17.62 -4.12 13.07
CA ALA A 303 -18.69 -3.75 13.99
C ALA A 303 -20.00 -3.42 13.25
N ALA A 304 -19.93 -2.62 12.18
CA ALA A 304 -21.11 -2.30 11.35
C ALA A 304 -21.69 -3.55 10.69
N LEU A 305 -20.84 -4.48 10.22
CA LEU A 305 -21.31 -5.74 9.66
C LEU A 305 -22.04 -6.61 10.70
N ALA A 306 -21.60 -6.58 11.95
CA ALA A 306 -22.23 -7.35 13.02
C ALA A 306 -23.61 -6.81 13.43
N GLU A 307 -23.88 -5.53 13.16
CA GLU A 307 -25.20 -4.91 13.36
C GLU A 307 -26.18 -5.26 12.24
N GLU A 308 -25.68 -5.37 11.01
CA GLU A 308 -26.51 -5.59 9.83
C GLU A 308 -26.68 -7.07 9.44
N PHE A 309 -25.69 -7.93 9.75
CA PHE A 309 -25.62 -9.29 9.24
C PHE A 309 -25.20 -10.31 10.31
N GLU A 310 -25.68 -11.55 10.16
CA GLU A 310 -25.14 -12.69 10.91
C GLU A 310 -23.75 -13.03 10.37
N LEU A 311 -22.73 -12.82 11.21
CA LEU A 311 -21.35 -13.16 10.90
C LEU A 311 -21.06 -14.61 11.24
N LEU A 312 -20.54 -15.37 10.27
CA LEU A 312 -19.90 -16.64 10.57
C LEU A 312 -18.56 -16.35 11.23
N ARG A 313 -18.26 -17.01 12.35
CA ARG A 313 -17.01 -16.81 13.09
C ARG A 313 -16.27 -18.12 13.26
N LEU A 314 -14.96 -18.09 13.09
CA LEU A 314 -14.07 -19.21 13.30
C LEU A 314 -12.69 -18.70 13.72
N ASP A 315 -12.30 -18.98 14.96
CA ASP A 315 -11.06 -18.50 15.56
C ASP A 315 -10.93 -16.96 15.46
N THR A 316 -9.87 -16.46 14.83
CA THR A 316 -9.65 -15.03 14.60
C THR A 316 -10.33 -14.51 13.35
N SER A 317 -11.04 -15.34 12.59
CA SER A 317 -11.70 -14.96 11.35
C SER A 317 -13.20 -14.73 11.53
N ALA A 318 -13.72 -13.70 10.88
CA ALA A 318 -15.14 -13.50 10.65
C ALA A 318 -15.43 -13.48 9.15
N PHE A 319 -16.58 -14.00 8.74
CA PHE A 319 -16.99 -14.04 7.35
C PHE A 319 -18.30 -13.30 7.16
N ALA A 320 -18.31 -12.39 6.19
CA ALA A 320 -19.47 -11.64 5.79
C ALA A 320 -19.67 -11.74 4.28
N VAL A 321 -20.93 -11.74 3.85
CA VAL A 321 -21.26 -11.62 2.43
C VAL A 321 -21.37 -10.14 2.08
N HIS A 322 -20.51 -9.65 1.20
CA HIS A 322 -20.53 -8.26 0.75
C HIS A 322 -20.32 -8.20 -0.77
N ARG A 323 -21.22 -7.48 -1.48
CA ARG A 323 -21.25 -7.41 -2.96
C ARG A 323 -21.15 -8.79 -3.63
N ASP A 324 -21.95 -9.73 -3.14
CA ASP A 324 -21.99 -11.11 -3.62
C ASP A 324 -20.69 -11.92 -3.44
N MET A 325 -19.79 -11.47 -2.57
CA MET A 325 -18.58 -12.21 -2.20
C MET A 325 -18.63 -12.61 -0.73
N LEU A 326 -18.09 -13.79 -0.42
CA LEU A 326 -17.74 -14.14 0.96
C LEU A 326 -16.36 -13.56 1.26
N VAL A 327 -16.30 -12.55 2.11
CA VAL A 327 -15.07 -11.86 2.51
C VAL A 327 -14.69 -12.30 3.92
N GLU A 328 -13.41 -12.62 4.11
CA GLU A 328 -12.82 -12.87 5.42
C GLU A 328 -12.32 -11.57 6.04
N TYR A 329 -12.57 -11.42 7.33
CA TYR A 329 -12.09 -10.33 8.18
C TYR A 329 -11.26 -10.90 9.33
N ASP A 330 -10.15 -10.26 9.64
CA ASP A 330 -9.39 -10.54 10.85
C ASP A 330 -10.04 -9.79 12.01
N THR A 331 -10.58 -10.54 12.98
CA THR A 331 -11.34 -9.99 14.10
C THR A 331 -10.46 -9.22 15.09
N GLN A 332 -9.15 -9.47 15.13
CA GLN A 332 -8.22 -8.76 16.00
C GLN A 332 -7.72 -7.48 15.34
N LEU A 333 -7.46 -7.54 14.04
CA LEU A 333 -6.96 -6.40 13.26
C LEU A 333 -8.07 -5.48 12.73
N ASN A 334 -9.33 -5.95 12.76
CA ASN A 334 -10.51 -5.25 12.24
C ASN A 334 -10.38 -4.86 10.76
N ASP A 335 -9.76 -5.73 9.96
CA ASP A 335 -9.49 -5.52 8.55
C ASP A 335 -9.98 -6.66 7.66
N PRO A 336 -10.41 -6.36 6.41
CA PRO A 336 -10.73 -7.40 5.44
C PRO A 336 -9.43 -8.06 4.97
N VAL A 337 -9.30 -9.36 5.20
CA VAL A 337 -8.11 -10.11 4.81
C VAL A 337 -8.12 -10.38 3.31
N GLY A 338 -9.25 -10.82 2.76
CA GLY A 338 -9.36 -11.21 1.37
C GLY A 338 -10.68 -11.90 1.04
N VAL A 339 -10.87 -12.20 -0.25
CA VAL A 339 -12.06 -12.92 -0.73
C VAL A 339 -11.87 -14.43 -0.54
N VAL A 340 -12.82 -15.07 0.13
CA VAL A 340 -12.89 -16.53 0.32
C VAL A 340 -13.64 -17.18 -0.85
N GLU A 341 -14.77 -16.60 -1.26
CA GLU A 341 -15.54 -17.02 -2.43
C GLU A 341 -16.04 -15.78 -3.20
N GLY A 342 -15.77 -15.74 -4.50
CA GLY A 342 -15.93 -14.54 -5.32
C GLY A 342 -17.33 -14.35 -5.91
N TRP A 343 -18.19 -15.35 -5.79
CA TRP A 343 -19.58 -15.31 -6.28
C TRP A 343 -20.49 -16.19 -5.42
N MET A 344 -21.26 -15.55 -4.55
CA MET A 344 -22.20 -16.24 -3.68
C MET A 344 -23.51 -16.54 -4.42
N GLY A 345 -24.09 -15.61 -5.16
CA GLY A 345 -25.42 -15.73 -5.75
C GLY A 345 -26.45 -16.23 -4.72
N ARG A 346 -26.97 -17.45 -4.93
CA ARG A 346 -27.88 -18.14 -4.00
C ARG A 346 -27.19 -19.10 -3.04
N SER A 347 -25.86 -19.11 -3.04
CA SER A 347 -25.06 -19.99 -2.21
C SER A 347 -25.13 -19.58 -0.74
N ARG A 348 -24.87 -20.53 0.15
CA ARG A 348 -24.82 -20.28 1.59
C ARG A 348 -23.50 -20.79 2.15
N ALA A 349 -22.87 -19.99 3.01
CA ALA A 349 -21.70 -20.40 3.76
C ALA A 349 -22.12 -20.91 5.14
N THR A 350 -21.42 -21.92 5.64
CA THR A 350 -21.60 -22.50 6.98
C THR A 350 -20.25 -22.97 7.53
N ILE A 351 -20.08 -23.02 8.84
CA ILE A 351 -18.89 -23.58 9.47
C ILE A 351 -19.07 -25.09 9.72
N LYS A 352 -18.06 -25.90 9.37
CA LYS A 352 -17.99 -27.34 9.66
C LYS A 352 -16.60 -27.68 10.18
N GLY A 353 -16.49 -27.87 11.51
CA GLY A 353 -15.18 -28.05 12.14
C GLY A 353 -14.30 -26.82 11.94
N LYS A 354 -13.11 -27.00 11.34
CA LYS A 354 -12.17 -25.91 11.01
C LYS A 354 -12.30 -25.40 9.57
N ASN A 355 -13.40 -25.72 8.90
CA ASN A 355 -13.58 -25.38 7.50
C ASN A 355 -14.81 -24.50 7.29
N VAL A 356 -14.70 -23.60 6.31
CA VAL A 356 -15.83 -22.87 5.75
C VAL A 356 -16.40 -23.70 4.60
N VAL A 357 -17.68 -24.03 4.68
CA VAL A 357 -18.39 -24.81 3.66
C VAL A 357 -19.33 -23.89 2.90
N VAL A 358 -19.08 -23.71 1.60
CA VAL A 358 -19.96 -22.96 0.69
C VAL A 358 -20.80 -23.95 -0.12
N LYS A 359 -22.12 -23.89 0.04
CA LYS A 359 -23.09 -24.72 -0.68
C LYS A 359 -23.79 -23.91 -1.75
N SER A 360 -23.71 -24.35 -3.00
CA SER A 360 -24.39 -23.78 -4.16
C SER A 360 -25.24 -24.84 -4.87
N TRP A 361 -25.93 -24.45 -5.95
CA TRP A 361 -26.66 -25.41 -6.81
C TRP A 361 -25.73 -26.35 -7.59
N LEU A 362 -24.45 -25.99 -7.74
CA LEU A 362 -23.42 -26.79 -8.40
C LEU A 362 -22.75 -27.81 -7.45
N GLY A 363 -22.96 -27.69 -6.14
CA GLY A 363 -22.37 -28.59 -5.15
C GLY A 363 -21.90 -27.87 -3.89
N SER A 364 -21.10 -28.56 -3.08
CA SER A 364 -20.53 -28.05 -1.84
C SER A 364 -19.01 -27.96 -1.98
N ARG A 365 -18.42 -26.84 -1.61
CA ARG A 365 -16.98 -26.63 -1.52
C ARG A 365 -16.59 -26.44 -0.06
N GLU A 366 -15.59 -27.19 0.39
CA GLU A 366 -15.02 -27.08 1.73
C GLU A 366 -13.68 -26.33 1.63
N ILE A 367 -13.53 -25.27 2.40
CA ILE A 367 -12.41 -24.33 2.35
C ILE A 367 -11.71 -24.38 3.71
N SER A 368 -10.44 -24.78 3.68
CA SER A 368 -9.57 -24.84 4.86
C SER A 368 -8.67 -23.60 4.93
N PRO A 369 -8.18 -23.24 6.14
CA PRO A 369 -7.23 -22.15 6.26
C PRO A 369 -5.90 -22.50 5.57
N ASN A 370 -5.22 -21.47 5.07
CA ASN A 370 -3.88 -21.54 4.51
C ASN A 370 -2.83 -21.68 5.64
N ALA A 371 -1.55 -21.72 5.25
CA ALA A 371 -0.44 -21.89 6.21
C ALA A 371 -0.34 -20.76 7.26
N ASP A 372 -0.89 -19.58 6.95
CA ASP A 372 -0.92 -18.42 7.82
C ASP A 372 -2.21 -18.33 8.66
N GLY A 373 -3.10 -19.34 8.55
CA GLY A 373 -4.33 -19.42 9.33
C GLY A 373 -5.55 -18.73 8.71
N TYR A 374 -5.42 -18.17 7.51
CA TYR A 374 -6.50 -17.42 6.83
C TYR A 374 -7.21 -18.25 5.76
N TYR A 375 -8.48 -17.97 5.50
CA TYR A 375 -9.32 -18.72 4.56
C TYR A 375 -9.39 -18.08 3.17
N PHE A 376 -8.97 -16.83 3.00
CA PHE A 376 -8.85 -16.25 1.67
C PHE A 376 -7.93 -17.13 0.81
N GLN A 377 -8.36 -17.36 -0.42
CA GLN A 377 -7.68 -18.32 -1.28
C GLN A 377 -6.64 -17.56 -2.08
N VAL A 378 -5.37 -17.73 -1.72
CA VAL A 378 -4.24 -17.34 -2.57
C VAL A 378 -4.39 -18.09 -3.89
N PRO A 379 -4.64 -17.41 -5.03
CA PRO A 379 -4.86 -18.11 -6.28
C PRO A 379 -3.62 -18.94 -6.60
N ALA A 380 -3.78 -20.26 -6.74
CA ALA A 380 -2.69 -21.10 -7.23
C ALA A 380 -2.24 -20.53 -8.58
N ARG A 381 -0.93 -20.28 -8.73
CA ARG A 381 -0.38 -19.72 -9.96
C ARG A 381 -0.86 -20.55 -11.15
N ASN A 382 -1.56 -19.92 -12.09
CA ASN A 382 -2.04 -20.61 -13.28
C ASN A 382 -0.81 -21.19 -14.03
N PRO A 383 -0.69 -22.53 -14.16
CA PRO A 383 0.46 -23.16 -14.80
C PRO A 383 0.70 -22.67 -16.23
N ARG A 384 -0.37 -22.26 -16.92
CA ARG A 384 -0.30 -21.68 -18.27
C ARG A 384 0.40 -20.33 -18.26
N ILE A 385 0.08 -19.44 -17.32
CA ILE A 385 0.73 -18.12 -17.20
C ILE A 385 2.21 -18.31 -16.84
N LEU A 386 2.54 -19.26 -15.97
CA LEU A 386 3.93 -19.62 -15.65
C LEU A 386 4.69 -20.12 -16.88
N ASN A 387 4.07 -20.96 -17.71
CA ASN A 387 4.67 -21.42 -18.95
C ASN A 387 4.82 -20.29 -19.97
N GLU A 388 3.83 -19.42 -20.13
CA GLU A 388 3.91 -18.26 -21.02
C GLU A 388 5.03 -17.29 -20.59
N LEU A 389 5.18 -17.03 -19.29
CA LEU A 389 6.30 -16.26 -18.73
C LEU A 389 7.65 -16.94 -19.03
N ARG A 390 7.77 -18.25 -18.75
CA ARG A 390 9.00 -19.01 -18.99
C ARG A 390 9.38 -19.01 -20.47
N GLU A 391 8.41 -19.21 -21.36
CA GLU A 391 8.64 -19.15 -22.80
C GLU A 391 9.05 -17.75 -23.26
N ALA A 392 8.42 -16.70 -22.73
CA ALA A 392 8.80 -15.32 -23.04
C ALA A 392 10.24 -15.01 -22.60
N ILE A 393 10.61 -15.43 -21.38
CA ILE A 393 11.98 -15.30 -20.86
C ILE A 393 12.97 -16.09 -21.73
N ASN A 394 12.67 -17.36 -22.03
CA ASN A 394 13.55 -18.22 -22.83
C ASN A 394 13.75 -17.72 -24.26
N ARG A 395 12.69 -17.18 -24.90
CA ARG A 395 12.79 -16.62 -26.26
C ARG A 395 13.70 -15.40 -26.32
N ARG A 396 13.78 -14.60 -25.25
CA ARG A 396 14.49 -13.31 -25.25
C ARG A 396 15.88 -13.37 -24.64
N PHE A 397 16.07 -14.19 -23.61
CA PHE A 397 17.32 -14.30 -22.86
C PHE A 397 18.01 -15.66 -23.03
N GLY A 398 17.57 -16.46 -23.99
CA GLY A 398 18.07 -17.81 -24.24
C GLY A 398 19.59 -17.91 -24.13
N ARG A 399 20.02 -18.68 -23.13
CA ARG A 399 21.27 -19.44 -23.16
C ARG A 399 21.12 -20.62 -24.10
#